data_AF-A0A3P7PPX4-F1
#
_entry.id   AF-A0A3P7PPX4-F1
#
_cell.length_a   1.000
_cell.length_b   1.000
_cell.length_c   1.000
_cell.angle_alpha   90.00
_cell.angle_beta   90.00
_cell.angle_gamma   90.00
#
_symmetry.space_group_name_H-M   'P 1'
#
loop_
_entity.id
_entity.type
_entity.pdbx_description
1 polymer ?
#
loop_
_entity_poly.entity_id
_entity_poly.type
_entity_poly.pdbx_seq_one_letter_code
_entity_poly.pdbx_strand_id
1 'polypeptide(L)'
;MLISCYFNCAFSPPPQFVNNQKLDLCAALVRSGDWKSAQQILDRFPGHWIGSHAPLNKAICDLIHFLVDPLYESVCPLPSCLMKCRKKPQTPELFATGSTTVLDLQPATDFQSLGRFVLPITGYLGPFLSHDVVLIVKLCRICIPYVSLLASRKASPDVVYQAIFNMLDESILPALNMV
;
A
#
# COMPACT_ATOMS: atom_id res chain seq x y z
N MET A 1 18.32 -24.95 -15.72
CA MET A 1 16.94 -25.10 -16.25
C MET A 1 16.06 -26.02 -15.38
N LEU A 2 16.30 -26.13 -14.06
CA LEU A 2 15.52 -26.98 -13.14
C LEU A 2 14.94 -26.21 -11.93
N ILE A 3 15.26 -24.93 -11.77
CA ILE A 3 14.75 -24.09 -10.67
C ILE A 3 13.39 -23.46 -11.04
N SER A 4 13.05 -23.35 -12.33
CA SER A 4 11.82 -22.69 -12.77
C SER A 4 10.54 -23.52 -12.56
N CYS A 5 10.65 -24.84 -12.34
CA CYS A 5 9.47 -25.71 -12.18
C CYS A 5 9.04 -25.90 -10.72
N TYR A 6 9.95 -25.77 -9.75
CA TYR A 6 9.57 -25.89 -8.33
C TYR A 6 8.85 -24.65 -7.80
N PHE A 7 9.09 -23.48 -8.39
CA PHE A 7 8.46 -22.24 -7.93
C PHE A 7 7.01 -22.08 -8.39
N ASN A 8 6.61 -22.72 -9.49
CA ASN A 8 5.22 -22.69 -9.96
C ASN A 8 4.28 -23.64 -9.18
N CYS A 9 4.81 -24.53 -8.34
CA CYS A 9 4.00 -25.47 -7.55
C CYS A 9 3.76 -25.02 -6.10
N ALA A 10 4.51 -24.05 -5.57
CA ALA A 10 4.34 -23.58 -4.18
C ALA A 10 3.25 -22.49 -4.03
N PHE A 11 2.73 -21.96 -5.14
CA PHE A 11 1.64 -20.97 -5.16
C PHE A 11 0.44 -21.48 -5.96
N SER A 12 0.08 -22.75 -5.78
CA SER A 12 -1.29 -23.17 -6.01
C SER A 12 -2.05 -22.93 -4.69
N PRO A 13 -2.91 -21.91 -4.58
CA PRO A 13 -3.81 -21.84 -3.44
C PRO A 13 -4.59 -23.16 -3.38
N PRO A 14 -4.76 -23.78 -2.22
CA PRO A 14 -5.55 -25.00 -2.10
C PRO A 14 -6.91 -24.79 -2.81
N PRO A 15 -7.45 -25.80 -3.52
CA PRO A 15 -8.66 -25.67 -4.34
C PRO A 15 -9.94 -25.35 -3.55
N GLN A 16 -9.84 -25.01 -2.26
CA GLN A 16 -10.95 -24.69 -1.37
C GLN A 16 -11.27 -23.18 -1.29
N PHE A 17 -10.50 -22.30 -1.93
CA PHE A 17 -10.55 -20.85 -1.66
C PHE A 17 -10.89 -19.96 -2.86
N VAL A 18 -11.46 -20.55 -3.92
CA VAL A 18 -11.85 -19.83 -5.16
C VAL A 18 -13.05 -18.89 -4.96
N ASN A 19 -13.67 -18.84 -3.76
CA ASN A 19 -14.88 -18.03 -3.53
C ASN A 19 -15.05 -17.60 -2.05
N ASN A 20 -14.03 -16.98 -1.45
CA ASN A 20 -14.23 -16.33 -0.15
C ASN A 20 -14.95 -15.00 -0.35
N GLN A 21 -16.29 -15.05 -0.40
CA GLN A 21 -17.17 -13.86 -0.55
C GLN A 21 -16.83 -12.72 0.42
N LYS A 22 -16.28 -13.04 1.61
CA LYS A 22 -15.83 -12.05 2.59
C LYS A 22 -14.60 -11.25 2.12
N LEU A 23 -13.66 -11.89 1.42
CA LEU A 23 -12.48 -11.22 0.85
C LEU A 23 -12.85 -10.40 -0.38
N ASP A 24 -13.81 -10.88 -1.17
CA ASP A 24 -14.39 -10.10 -2.28
C ASP A 24 -15.14 -8.88 -1.77
N LEU A 25 -15.90 -9.02 -0.68
CA LEU A 25 -16.52 -7.89 0.00
C LEU A 25 -15.48 -6.90 0.51
N CYS A 26 -14.40 -7.35 1.17
CA CYS A 26 -13.30 -6.47 1.57
C CYS A 26 -12.68 -5.75 0.37
N ALA A 27 -12.43 -6.46 -0.73
CA ALA A 27 -11.87 -5.86 -1.94
C ALA A 27 -12.81 -4.78 -2.51
N ALA A 28 -14.12 -5.02 -2.49
CA ALA A 28 -15.12 -4.03 -2.88
C ALA A 28 -15.12 -2.81 -1.93
N LEU A 29 -15.11 -3.02 -0.61
CA LEU A 29 -15.05 -1.95 0.40
C LEU A 29 -13.81 -1.06 0.23
N VAL A 30 -12.65 -1.68 0.00
CA VAL A 30 -11.38 -0.96 -0.25
C VAL A 30 -11.44 -0.16 -1.55
N ARG A 31 -12.02 -0.72 -2.63
CA ARG A 31 -12.24 0.01 -3.90
C ARG A 31 -13.27 1.12 -3.78
N SER A 32 -14.20 1.00 -2.84
CA SER A 32 -15.10 2.08 -2.50
C SER A 32 -14.35 3.15 -1.71
N GLY A 33 -13.45 2.79 -0.78
CA GLY A 33 -12.70 3.71 0.06
C GLY A 33 -13.06 3.62 1.55
N ASP A 34 -13.94 2.68 1.92
CA ASP A 34 -14.28 2.38 3.31
C ASP A 34 -13.27 1.40 3.91
N TRP A 35 -12.09 1.94 4.26
CA TRP A 35 -11.02 1.15 4.87
C TRP A 35 -11.35 0.70 6.28
N LYS A 36 -12.08 1.48 7.08
CA LYS A 36 -12.36 1.13 8.48
C LYS A 36 -13.23 -0.12 8.57
N SER A 37 -14.27 -0.22 7.74
CA SER A 37 -15.09 -1.43 7.64
C SER A 37 -14.28 -2.61 7.09
N ALA A 38 -13.43 -2.37 6.07
CA ALA A 38 -12.55 -3.40 5.53
C ALA A 38 -11.56 -3.93 6.60
N GLN A 39 -10.95 -3.03 7.38
CA GLN A 39 -10.01 -3.34 8.44
C GLN A 39 -10.66 -4.20 9.53
N GLN A 40 -11.87 -3.85 9.98
CA GLN A 40 -12.60 -4.65 10.96
C GLN A 40 -12.86 -6.09 10.50
N ILE A 41 -13.04 -6.28 9.19
CA ILE A 41 -13.21 -7.61 8.61
C ILE A 41 -11.85 -8.31 8.51
N LEU A 42 -10.79 -7.62 8.08
CA LEU A 42 -9.43 -8.13 7.97
C LEU A 42 -8.84 -8.56 9.33
N ASP A 43 -9.09 -7.79 10.40
CA ASP A 43 -8.62 -8.09 11.75
C ASP A 43 -9.20 -9.40 12.32
N ARG A 44 -10.30 -9.91 11.74
CA ARG A 44 -10.88 -11.21 12.13
C ARG A 44 -10.20 -12.40 11.47
N PHE A 45 -9.35 -12.19 10.47
CA PHE A 45 -8.66 -13.26 9.76
C PHE A 45 -7.27 -13.50 10.36
N PRO A 46 -6.97 -14.68 10.93
CA PRO A 46 -5.69 -14.93 11.58
C PRO A 46 -4.58 -15.21 10.55
N GLY A 47 -3.65 -14.28 10.33
CA GLY A 47 -2.48 -14.46 9.44
C GLY A 47 -2.51 -13.58 8.18
N HIS A 48 -1.55 -13.78 7.27
CA HIS A 48 -1.39 -12.93 6.08
C HIS A 48 -2.27 -13.36 4.88
N TRP A 49 -3.59 -13.33 5.05
CA TRP A 49 -4.57 -13.76 4.04
C TRP A 49 -4.61 -12.88 2.78
N ILE A 50 -4.14 -11.64 2.91
CA ILE A 50 -4.14 -10.66 1.83
C ILE A 50 -3.27 -11.14 0.65
N GLY A 51 -2.22 -11.91 0.94
CA GLY A 51 -1.37 -12.51 -0.08
C GLY A 51 -2.01 -13.60 -0.93
N SER A 52 -2.94 -14.36 -0.35
CA SER A 52 -3.60 -15.46 -1.06
C SER A 52 -4.70 -14.98 -2.01
N HIS A 53 -5.16 -13.73 -1.87
CA HIS A 53 -6.25 -13.18 -2.67
C HIS A 53 -5.78 -11.97 -3.50
N ALA A 54 -5.35 -12.25 -4.73
CA ALA A 54 -4.86 -11.24 -5.68
C ALA A 54 -5.81 -10.02 -5.88
N PRO A 55 -7.15 -10.17 -5.96
CA PRO A 55 -8.04 -9.02 -6.15
C PRO A 55 -8.04 -8.04 -4.96
N LEU A 56 -7.88 -8.57 -3.74
CA LEU A 56 -7.84 -7.79 -2.51
C LEU A 56 -6.48 -7.10 -2.37
N ASN A 57 -5.40 -7.83 -2.59
CA ASN A 57 -4.04 -7.25 -2.59
C ASN A 57 -3.97 -6.07 -3.56
N LYS A 58 -4.40 -6.27 -4.81
CA LYS A 58 -4.42 -5.21 -5.82
C LYS A 58 -5.26 -4.01 -5.39
N ALA A 59 -6.45 -4.23 -4.83
CA ALA A 59 -7.31 -3.14 -4.35
C ALA A 59 -6.62 -2.30 -3.25
N ILE A 60 -5.90 -2.95 -2.33
CA ILE A 60 -5.16 -2.26 -1.27
C ILE A 60 -3.96 -1.49 -1.86
N CYS A 61 -3.22 -2.09 -2.80
CA CYS A 61 -2.14 -1.41 -3.51
C CYS A 61 -2.64 -0.16 -4.26
N ASP A 62 -3.75 -0.28 -5.00
CA ASP A 62 -4.40 0.83 -5.71
C ASP A 62 -4.84 1.95 -4.74
N LEU A 63 -5.38 1.58 -3.56
CA LEU A 63 -5.73 2.53 -2.50
C LEU A 63 -4.50 3.26 -1.97
N ILE A 64 -3.41 2.56 -1.65
CA ILE A 64 -2.19 3.17 -1.15
C ILE A 64 -1.59 4.10 -2.21
N HIS A 65 -1.57 3.69 -3.49
CA HIS A 65 -1.15 4.57 -4.58
C HIS A 65 -1.94 5.88 -4.59
N PHE A 66 -3.27 5.81 -4.45
CA PHE A 66 -4.11 7.00 -4.39
C PHE A 66 -3.79 7.88 -3.17
N LEU A 67 -3.59 7.30 -1.99
CA LEU A 67 -3.31 8.05 -0.75
C LEU A 67 -1.92 8.71 -0.75
N VAL A 68 -0.93 8.06 -1.36
CA VAL A 68 0.48 8.50 -1.38
C VAL A 68 0.76 9.52 -2.48
N ASP A 69 -0.02 9.49 -3.56
CA ASP A 69 0.22 10.27 -4.77
C ASP A 69 0.38 11.79 -4.57
N PRO A 70 -0.43 12.51 -3.77
CA PRO A 70 -0.23 13.95 -3.59
C PRO A 70 1.06 14.30 -2.84
N LEU A 71 1.47 13.47 -1.86
CA LEU A 71 2.76 13.62 -1.20
C LEU A 71 3.90 13.30 -2.17
N TYR A 72 3.75 12.26 -2.99
CA TYR A 72 4.74 11.91 -4.00
C TYR A 72 4.99 13.05 -4.98
N GLU A 73 3.93 13.68 -5.50
CA GLU A 73 4.03 14.78 -6.47
C GLU A 73 4.65 16.06 -5.88
N SER A 74 4.40 16.34 -4.60
CA SER A 74 4.96 17.52 -3.92
C SER A 74 6.42 17.33 -3.50
N VAL A 75 6.79 16.13 -3.07
CA VAL A 75 8.10 15.84 -2.46
C VAL A 75 9.12 15.32 -3.47
N CYS A 76 8.68 14.58 -4.49
CA CYS A 76 9.56 14.07 -5.55
C CYS A 76 9.38 14.89 -6.83
N PRO A 77 10.22 15.91 -7.10
CA PRO A 77 10.17 16.65 -8.35
C PRO A 77 10.67 15.75 -9.49
N LEU A 78 9.77 14.98 -10.10
CA LEU A 78 10.03 14.39 -11.40
C LEU A 78 10.02 15.50 -12.46
N PRO A 79 10.86 15.40 -13.50
CA PRO A 79 10.79 16.27 -14.66
C PRO A 79 9.36 16.37 -15.19
N SER A 80 8.92 17.58 -15.54
CA SER A 80 7.54 17.86 -15.98
C SER A 80 7.07 17.02 -17.18
N CYS A 81 8.01 16.52 -18.00
CA CYS A 81 7.74 15.58 -19.08
C CYS A 81 7.31 14.18 -18.61
N LEU A 82 7.82 13.71 -17.46
CA LEU A 82 7.45 12.41 -16.88
C LEU A 82 6.17 12.49 -16.04
N MET A 83 5.87 13.66 -15.48
CA MET A 83 4.62 13.89 -14.74
C MET A 83 3.38 13.85 -15.65
N LYS A 84 3.48 14.37 -16.87
CA LYS A 84 2.34 14.44 -17.83
C LYS A 84 1.91 13.07 -18.39
N CYS A 85 2.84 12.11 -18.46
CA CYS A 85 2.58 10.77 -18.99
C CYS A 85 2.22 9.75 -17.90
N ARG A 86 2.12 10.18 -16.64
CA ARG A 86 1.84 9.31 -15.50
C ARG A 86 0.37 8.89 -15.54
N LYS A 87 0.10 7.58 -15.54
CA LYS A 87 -1.24 7.06 -15.27
C LYS A 87 -1.58 7.40 -13.82
N LYS A 88 -2.52 8.32 -13.62
CA LYS A 88 -3.06 8.56 -12.28
C LYS A 88 -3.76 7.29 -11.80
N PRO A 89 -3.58 6.88 -10.54
CA PRO A 89 -4.32 5.75 -9.98
C PRO A 89 -5.82 6.04 -10.15
N GLN A 90 -6.56 4.98 -10.44
CA GLN A 90 -8.01 5.08 -10.57
C GLN A 90 -8.56 5.58 -9.23
N THR A 91 -9.28 6.69 -9.26
CA THR A 91 -9.98 7.20 -8.07
C THR A 91 -10.94 6.13 -7.59
N PRO A 92 -10.89 5.73 -6.30
CA PRO A 92 -11.86 4.80 -5.75
C PRO A 92 -13.28 5.38 -5.93
N GLU A 93 -14.28 4.53 -6.16
CA GLU A 93 -15.60 4.94 -6.65
C GLU A 93 -16.35 5.92 -5.71
N LEU A 94 -16.09 5.88 -4.39
CA LEU A 94 -16.65 6.88 -3.46
C LEU A 94 -15.98 8.25 -3.57
N PHE A 95 -14.76 8.36 -4.12
CA PHE A 95 -14.15 9.65 -4.44
C PHE A 95 -14.69 10.24 -5.76
N ALA A 96 -15.32 9.41 -6.61
CA ALA A 96 -15.87 9.81 -7.92
C ALA A 96 -17.33 10.27 -7.82
N THR A 97 -18.11 9.68 -6.93
CA THR A 97 -19.48 10.11 -6.62
C THR A 97 -19.44 11.06 -5.44
N GLY A 98 -19.73 12.35 -5.67
CA GLY A 98 -19.69 13.42 -4.66
C GLY A 98 -20.69 13.31 -3.50
N SER A 99 -21.01 12.10 -3.03
CA SER A 99 -21.80 11.86 -1.84
C SER A 99 -20.96 12.22 -0.62
N THR A 100 -21.35 13.32 0.01
CA THR A 100 -20.69 13.99 1.14
C THR A 100 -20.90 13.21 2.45
N THR A 101 -20.59 11.92 2.46
CA THR A 101 -20.59 11.09 3.67
C THR A 101 -19.15 10.72 3.97
N VAL A 102 -18.49 11.59 4.74
CA VAL A 102 -17.27 11.36 5.53
C VAL A 102 -16.37 10.24 4.96
N LEU A 103 -15.53 10.58 3.99
CA LEU A 103 -14.46 9.69 3.57
C LEU A 103 -13.45 9.62 4.73
N ASP A 104 -13.46 8.51 5.47
CA ASP A 104 -12.57 8.25 6.61
C ASP A 104 -11.07 8.28 6.22
N LEU A 105 -10.77 8.12 4.94
CA LEU A 105 -9.43 8.24 4.39
C LEU A 105 -9.26 9.51 3.56
N GLN A 106 -8.36 10.37 4.00
CA GLN A 106 -7.91 11.54 3.25
C GLN A 106 -6.51 11.26 2.67
N PRO A 107 -6.21 11.69 1.42
CA PRO A 107 -4.88 11.56 0.87
C PRO A 107 -3.83 12.25 1.75
N ALA A 108 -2.64 11.66 1.87
CA ALA A 108 -1.59 12.19 2.72
C ALA A 108 -0.98 13.44 2.06
N THR A 109 -1.15 14.61 2.68
CA THR A 109 -0.50 15.86 2.27
C THR A 109 0.82 16.11 2.99
N ASP A 110 1.00 15.48 4.15
CA ASP A 110 2.12 15.69 5.06
C ASP A 110 2.75 14.37 5.50
N PHE A 111 4.05 14.37 5.83
CA PHE A 111 4.75 13.19 6.35
C PHE A 111 4.12 12.62 7.64
N GLN A 112 3.51 13.47 8.47
CA GLN A 112 2.78 13.04 9.67
C GLN A 112 1.53 12.24 9.31
N SER A 113 0.77 12.69 8.31
CA SER A 113 -0.41 11.98 7.80
C SER A 113 -0.03 10.66 7.13
N LEU A 114 1.09 10.63 6.39
CA LEU A 114 1.65 9.42 5.82
C LEU A 114 1.94 8.38 6.91
N GLY A 115 2.71 8.76 7.93
CA GLY A 115 3.11 7.85 9.01
C GLY A 115 1.93 7.33 9.84
N ARG A 116 0.89 8.15 10.03
CA ARG A 116 -0.25 7.81 10.87
C ARG A 116 -1.32 6.98 10.16
N PHE A 117 -1.56 7.23 8.88
CA PHE A 117 -2.71 6.64 8.17
C PHE A 117 -2.30 5.69 7.05
N VAL A 118 -1.22 5.96 6.34
CA VAL A 118 -0.85 5.20 5.14
C VAL A 118 0.11 4.05 5.47
N LEU A 119 1.13 4.30 6.29
CA LEU A 119 2.12 3.28 6.66
C LEU A 119 1.54 2.11 7.46
N PRO A 120 0.51 2.27 8.31
CA PRO A 120 -0.14 1.12 8.92
C PRO A 120 -0.85 0.23 7.88
N ILE A 121 -1.43 0.82 6.83
CA ILE A 121 -2.11 0.08 5.75
C ILE A 121 -1.11 -0.76 4.95
N THR A 122 0.10 -0.26 4.70
CA THR A 122 1.16 -1.05 4.05
C THR A 122 1.62 -2.23 4.94
N GLY A 123 1.55 -2.09 6.27
CA GLY A 123 1.81 -3.19 7.21
C GLY A 123 0.86 -4.38 7.03
N TYR A 124 -0.41 -4.14 6.70
CA TYR A 124 -1.37 -5.22 6.41
C TYR A 124 -0.99 -6.04 5.16
N LEU A 125 -0.36 -5.42 4.16
CA LEU A 125 0.16 -6.16 3.00
C LEU A 125 1.36 -7.03 3.35
N GLY A 126 2.23 -6.55 4.25
CA GLY A 126 3.48 -7.21 4.63
C GLY A 126 4.32 -7.61 3.39
N PRO A 127 4.77 -8.87 3.27
CA PRO A 127 5.62 -9.31 2.17
C PRO A 127 4.93 -9.31 0.80
N PHE A 128 3.60 -9.27 0.77
CA PHE A 128 2.82 -9.34 -0.45
C PHE A 128 2.77 -8.03 -1.23
N LEU A 129 3.43 -6.99 -0.72
CA LEU A 129 3.75 -5.77 -1.46
C LEU A 129 4.60 -6.04 -2.72
N SER A 130 5.28 -7.20 -2.79
CA SER A 130 6.04 -7.67 -3.95
C SER A 130 5.24 -7.73 -5.26
N HIS A 131 3.90 -7.86 -5.17
CA HIS A 131 3.02 -7.86 -6.34
C HIS A 131 2.98 -6.51 -7.08
N ASP A 132 3.36 -5.41 -6.41
CA ASP A 132 3.42 -4.08 -7.01
C ASP A 132 4.75 -3.37 -6.68
N VAL A 133 5.76 -3.65 -7.50
CA VAL A 133 7.08 -3.03 -7.42
C VAL A 133 7.02 -1.51 -7.61
N VAL A 134 6.03 -0.98 -8.33
CA VAL A 134 5.89 0.47 -8.52
C VAL A 134 5.56 1.13 -7.20
N LEU A 135 4.70 0.50 -6.38
CA LEU A 135 4.36 1.01 -5.05
C LEU A 135 5.57 1.01 -4.12
N ILE A 136 6.36 -0.07 -4.11
CA ILE A 136 7.62 -0.15 -3.34
C ILE A 136 8.54 1.03 -3.70
N VAL A 137 8.75 1.27 -4.99
CA VAL A 137 9.62 2.36 -5.46
C VAL A 137 9.06 3.73 -5.07
N LYS A 138 7.75 3.95 -5.15
CA LYS A 138 7.13 5.21 -4.70
C LYS A 138 7.36 5.46 -3.21
N LEU A 139 7.10 4.46 -2.37
CA LEU A 139 7.30 4.56 -0.91
C LEU A 139 8.76 4.87 -0.57
N CYS A 140 9.71 4.14 -1.15
CA CYS A 140 11.14 4.40 -0.97
C CYS A 140 11.54 5.82 -1.39
N ARG A 141 11.05 6.28 -2.54
CA ARG A 141 11.36 7.63 -3.06
C ARG A 141 10.85 8.75 -2.17
N ILE A 142 9.74 8.56 -1.45
CA ILE A 142 9.22 9.54 -0.48
C ILE A 142 10.01 9.51 0.83
N CYS A 143 10.49 8.33 1.23
CA CYS A 143 11.28 8.19 2.45
C CYS A 143 12.63 8.91 2.35
N ILE A 144 13.30 8.90 1.19
CA ILE A 144 14.60 9.56 0.97
C ILE A 144 14.61 11.05 1.39
N PRO A 145 13.73 11.92 0.85
CA PRO A 145 13.69 13.33 1.22
C PRO A 145 13.26 13.55 2.68
N TYR A 146 12.41 12.69 3.24
CA TYR A 146 12.09 12.75 4.67
C TYR A 146 13.33 12.51 5.55
N VAL A 147 14.09 11.45 5.26
CA VAL A 147 15.32 11.13 5.99
C VAL A 147 16.38 12.22 5.82
N SER A 148 16.51 12.78 4.60
CA SER A 148 17.40 13.92 4.33
C SER A 148 17.02 15.17 5.13
N LEU A 149 15.71 15.47 5.22
CA LEU A 149 15.19 16.57 6.03
C LEU A 149 15.49 16.36 7.52
N LEU A 150 15.30 15.13 8.01
CA LEU A 150 15.58 14.78 9.41
C LEU A 150 17.08 14.93 9.74
N ALA A 151 17.95 14.42 8.86
CA ALA A 151 19.40 14.54 8.98
C ALA A 151 19.86 16.01 8.99
N SER A 152 19.28 16.83 8.09
CA SER A 152 19.58 18.26 7.99
C SER A 152 19.17 19.04 9.24
N ARG A 153 18.07 18.65 9.88
CA ARG A 153 17.56 19.30 11.10
C ARG A 153 18.24 18.82 12.39
N LYS A 154 19.09 17.78 12.33
CA LYS A 154 19.63 17.07 13.51
C LYS A 154 18.55 16.75 14.55
N ALA A 155 17.33 16.48 14.07
CA ALA A 155 16.20 16.19 14.94
C ALA A 155 16.27 14.73 15.42
N SER A 156 15.72 14.49 16.61
CA SER A 156 15.55 13.14 17.13
C SER A 156 14.60 12.33 16.25
N PRO A 157 14.71 10.99 16.22
CA PRO A 157 13.79 10.13 15.50
C PRO A 157 12.36 10.29 16.05
N ASP A 158 11.46 10.82 15.22
CA ASP A 158 10.05 11.01 15.55
C ASP A 158 9.21 9.76 15.25
N VAL A 159 7.93 9.77 15.64
CA VAL A 159 6.96 8.67 15.40
C VAL A 159 6.87 8.28 13.91
N VAL A 160 7.01 9.23 13.00
CA VAL A 160 6.99 8.97 11.55
C VAL A 160 8.22 8.17 11.11
N TYR A 161 9.39 8.45 11.69
CA TYR A 161 10.60 7.67 11.42
C TYR A 161 10.44 6.23 11.88
N GLN A 162 9.85 6.01 13.06
CA GLN A 162 9.53 4.67 13.55
C GLN A 162 8.54 3.95 12.62
N ALA A 163 7.48 4.64 12.15
CA ALA A 163 6.53 4.05 11.22
C ALA A 163 7.17 3.67 9.86
N ILE A 164 8.10 4.49 9.36
CA ILE A 164 8.88 4.17 8.15
C ILE A 164 9.77 2.94 8.39
N PHE A 165 10.43 2.88 9.55
CA PHE A 165 11.28 1.74 9.91
C PHE A 165 10.49 0.43 10.02
N ASN A 166 9.33 0.47 10.68
CA ASN A 166 8.43 -0.69 10.77
C ASN A 166 7.95 -1.13 9.38
N MET A 167 7.56 -0.19 8.51
CA MET A 167 7.22 -0.51 7.12
C MET A 167 8.39 -1.19 6.39
N LEU A 168 9.62 -0.70 6.56
CA LEU A 168 10.78 -1.29 5.91
C LEU A 168 10.99 -2.74 6.36
N ASP A 169 10.88 -3.01 7.65
CA ASP A 169 11.10 -4.33 8.25
C ASP A 169 9.99 -5.33 7.93
N GLU A 170 8.73 -4.92 8.05
CA GLU A 170 7.58 -5.83 7.91
C GLU A 170 7.13 -6.03 6.45
N SER A 171 7.36 -5.03 5.58
CA SER A 171 6.80 -5.03 4.22
C SER A 171 7.85 -4.97 3.11
N ILE A 172 8.73 -3.97 3.09
CA ILE A 172 9.63 -3.73 1.96
C ILE A 172 10.76 -4.76 1.90
N LEU A 173 11.48 -5.01 3.00
CA LEU A 173 12.59 -5.97 3.02
C LEU A 173 12.12 -7.41 2.70
N PRO A 174 11.02 -7.92 3.28
CA PRO A 174 10.47 -9.22 2.91
C PRO A 174 9.98 -9.26 1.45
N ALA A 175 9.34 -8.19 0.96
CA ALA A 175 8.86 -8.12 -0.42
C ALA A 175 10.00 -8.20 -1.44
N LEU A 176 11.15 -7.57 -1.17
CA LEU A 176 12.32 -7.62 -2.05
C LEU A 176 12.91 -9.03 -2.19
N ASN A 177 12.77 -9.88 -1.17
CA ASN A 177 13.18 -11.29 -1.25
C ASN A 177 12.22 -12.15 -2.11
N MET A 178 11.02 -11.65 -2.41
CA MET A 178 9.99 -12.36 -3.17
C MET A 178 9.89 -11.92 -4.64
N VAL A 179 10.56 -10.82 -5.02
CA VAL A 179 10.59 -10.26 -6.39
C VAL A 179 11.63 -10.97 -7.25
#